data_AF-A0A7S3NSE3-F1
#
_entry.id   AF-A0A7S3NSE3-F1
#
_cell.length_a   1.000
_cell.length_b   1.000
_cell.length_c   1.000
_cell.angle_alpha   90.00
_cell.angle_beta   90.00
_cell.angle_gamma   90.00
#
_symmetry.space_group_name_H-M   'P 1'
#
loop_
_entity.id
_entity.type
_entity.pdbx_description
1 polymer ?
#
loop_
_entity_poly.entity_id
_entity_poly.type
_entity_poly.pdbx_seq_one_letter_code
_entity_poly.pdbx_strand_id
1 'polypeptide(L)'
;NMKCMKKYFMSGFYYSRSYNLLISRERFQKLEENEKVMDWTKYDNDYYWNYNMSEIKQIPPQWRTIVIQGYFFQQQIHLEGKGMIKLGCLSRRQCKRGGTRLNARGIDDSGYVGNFIETE
;
A
#
# COMPACT_ATOMS: atom_id res chain seq x y z
N ASN A 1 -16.23 -22.93 1.17
CA ASN A 1 -14.92 -22.23 1.10
C ASN A 1 -14.98 -20.69 1.23
N MET A 2 -16.13 -20.09 1.56
CA MET A 2 -16.30 -18.62 1.67
C MET A 2 -15.97 -18.06 3.07
N LYS A 3 -16.06 -18.91 4.12
CA LYS A 3 -15.74 -18.53 5.51
C LYS A 3 -14.26 -18.12 5.69
N CYS A 4 -13.34 -18.79 5.01
CA CYS A 4 -11.90 -18.46 5.08
C CYS A 4 -11.60 -17.10 4.47
N MET A 5 -12.18 -16.77 3.30
CA MET A 5 -11.99 -15.45 2.68
C MET A 5 -12.51 -14.32 3.57
N LYS A 6 -13.67 -14.51 4.20
CA LYS A 6 -14.21 -13.50 5.13
C LYS A 6 -13.22 -13.18 6.25
N LYS A 7 -12.57 -14.20 6.83
CA LYS A 7 -11.56 -14.04 7.88
C LYS A 7 -10.33 -13.26 7.40
N TYR A 8 -9.87 -13.51 6.16
CA TYR A 8 -8.74 -12.78 5.58
C TYR A 8 -9.05 -11.28 5.43
N PHE A 9 -10.29 -10.91 5.10
CA PHE A 9 -10.69 -9.52 4.87
C PHE A 9 -11.11 -8.74 6.11
N MET A 10 -10.98 -9.30 7.31
CA MET A 10 -11.46 -8.64 8.53
C MET A 10 -10.61 -7.44 8.96
N SER A 11 -9.32 -7.39 8.59
CA SER A 11 -8.39 -6.37 9.07
C SER A 11 -7.16 -6.26 8.18
N GLY A 12 -6.41 -5.16 8.33
CA GLY A 12 -5.11 -4.98 7.68
C GLY A 12 -5.20 -4.48 6.24
N PHE A 13 -6.34 -3.89 5.85
CA PHE A 13 -6.53 -3.24 4.56
C PHE A 13 -6.88 -1.78 4.76
N TYR A 14 -6.22 -0.90 4.01
CA TYR A 14 -6.35 0.55 4.15
C TYR A 14 -6.46 1.20 2.77
N TYR A 15 -7.17 2.32 2.70
CA TYR A 15 -7.29 3.13 1.49
C TYR A 15 -7.34 4.61 1.87
N SER A 16 -7.04 5.48 0.90
CA SER A 16 -7.23 6.92 1.02
C SER A 16 -7.69 7.48 -0.32
N ARG A 17 -8.48 8.56 -0.28
CA ARG A 17 -8.93 9.29 -1.48
C ARG A 17 -8.08 10.52 -1.77
N SER A 18 -7.27 10.95 -0.80
CA SER A 18 -6.50 12.20 -0.86
C SER A 18 -5.00 12.02 -0.59
N TYR A 19 -4.56 10.79 -0.32
CA TYR A 19 -3.15 10.46 -0.11
C TYR A 19 -2.77 9.21 -0.88
N ASN A 20 -1.69 9.29 -1.65
CA ASN A 20 -1.20 8.15 -2.42
C ASN A 20 -0.49 7.17 -1.49
N LEU A 21 -1.06 5.98 -1.34
CA LEU A 21 -0.54 4.93 -0.46
C LEU A 21 0.46 3.97 -1.16
N LEU A 22 0.70 4.12 -2.47
CA LEU A 22 1.56 3.22 -3.26
C LEU A 22 3.04 3.61 -3.23
N ILE A 23 3.35 4.84 -2.84
CA ILE A 23 4.71 5.39 -2.87
C ILE A 23 4.99 6.07 -1.54
N SER A 24 6.22 5.98 -1.05
CA SER A 24 6.60 6.70 0.18
C SER A 24 6.53 8.18 0.00
N ARG A 25 6.31 8.88 1.12
CA ARG A 25 6.34 10.34 1.15
C ARG A 25 7.66 10.89 0.62
N GLU A 26 8.79 10.26 1.00
CA GLU A 26 10.11 10.65 0.51
C GLU A 26 10.22 10.48 -1.01
N ARG A 27 9.84 9.31 -1.54
CA ARG A 27 9.88 9.05 -2.98
C ARG A 27 8.96 10.00 -3.75
N PHE A 28 7.76 10.26 -3.25
CA PHE A 28 6.82 11.21 -3.85
C PHE A 28 7.38 12.63 -3.90
N GLN A 29 8.13 13.06 -2.88
CA GLN A 29 8.76 14.38 -2.84
C GLN A 29 9.90 14.53 -3.86
N LYS A 30 10.55 13.43 -4.25
CA LYS A 30 11.64 13.42 -5.23
C LYS A 30 11.16 13.40 -6.69
N LEU A 31 9.86 13.18 -6.93
CA LEU A 31 9.29 13.21 -8.28
C LEU A 31 9.29 14.63 -8.84
N GLU A 32 9.55 14.74 -10.14
CA GLU A 32 9.37 15.97 -10.89
C GLU A 32 7.87 16.33 -10.96
N GLU A 33 7.55 17.61 -11.16
CA GLU A 33 6.16 18.07 -11.11
C GLU A 33 5.27 17.44 -12.19
N ASN A 34 5.84 17.15 -13.36
CA ASN A 34 5.16 16.43 -14.44
C ASN A 34 4.93 14.94 -14.15
N GLU A 35 5.63 14.36 -13.17
CA GLU A 35 5.47 12.97 -12.74
C GLU A 35 4.43 12.83 -11.61
N LYS A 36 4.05 13.94 -10.95
CA LYS A 36 3.02 13.97 -9.91
C LYS A 36 1.62 13.95 -10.52
N VAL A 37 1.12 12.74 -10.76
CA VAL A 37 -0.19 12.50 -11.36
C VAL A 37 -1.24 12.13 -10.32
N MET A 38 -2.48 12.57 -10.54
CA MET A 38 -3.63 12.21 -9.69
C MET A 38 -4.11 10.77 -9.92
N ASP A 39 -3.85 10.22 -11.12
CA ASP A 39 -4.10 8.81 -11.39
C ASP A 39 -2.95 7.97 -10.83
N TRP A 40 -3.10 7.58 -9.57
CA TRP A 40 -2.05 6.85 -8.86
C TRP A 40 -1.81 5.43 -9.39
N THR A 41 -2.67 4.92 -10.28
CA THR A 41 -2.45 3.62 -10.94
C THR A 41 -1.25 3.61 -11.88
N LYS A 42 -0.70 4.81 -12.18
CA LYS A 42 0.52 5.00 -12.95
C LYS A 42 1.81 4.83 -12.15
N TYR A 43 1.73 4.82 -10.81
CA TYR A 43 2.88 4.48 -9.96
C TYR A 43 3.10 2.97 -9.93
N ASP A 44 4.20 2.55 -9.30
CA ASP A 44 4.45 1.13 -9.12
C ASP A 44 3.31 0.46 -8.34
N ASN A 45 2.73 -0.58 -8.94
CA ASN A 45 1.63 -1.35 -8.38
C ASN A 45 2.08 -2.40 -7.37
N ASP A 46 3.33 -2.31 -6.89
CA ASP A 46 3.93 -3.15 -5.86
C ASP A 46 3.08 -3.28 -4.59
N TYR A 47 2.31 -2.25 -4.23
CA TYR A 47 1.45 -2.25 -3.03
C TYR A 47 -0.04 -2.19 -3.35
N TYR A 48 -0.43 -2.21 -4.63
CA TYR A 48 -1.82 -2.10 -5.04
C TYR A 48 -2.53 -3.45 -4.92
N TRP A 49 -2.92 -3.80 -3.69
CA TRP A 49 -3.40 -5.13 -3.33
C TRP A 49 -4.61 -5.60 -4.16
N ASN A 50 -5.54 -4.70 -4.48
CA ASN A 50 -6.72 -5.01 -5.29
C ASN A 50 -6.56 -4.75 -6.80
N TYR A 51 -5.33 -4.59 -7.30
CA TYR A 51 -5.05 -4.32 -8.72
C TYR A 51 -5.77 -5.29 -9.68
N ASN A 52 -5.66 -6.59 -9.43
CA ASN A 52 -6.31 -7.60 -10.28
C ASN A 52 -7.85 -7.48 -10.25
N MET A 53 -8.44 -7.07 -9.12
CA MET A 53 -9.88 -6.88 -9.03
C MET A 53 -10.34 -5.64 -9.81
N SER A 54 -9.54 -4.58 -9.85
CA SER A 54 -9.84 -3.39 -10.66
C SER A 54 -9.63 -3.61 -12.15
N GLU A 55 -8.54 -4.29 -12.54
CA GLU A 55 -8.17 -4.50 -13.95
C GLU A 55 -9.07 -5.52 -14.64
N ILE A 56 -9.28 -6.70 -14.04
CA ILE A 56 -10.09 -7.76 -14.65
C ILE A 56 -11.54 -7.30 -14.87
N LYS A 57 -12.03 -6.39 -14.01
CA LYS A 57 -13.38 -5.85 -14.08
C LYS A 57 -13.49 -4.57 -14.90
N GLN A 58 -12.39 -4.09 -15.49
CA GLN A 58 -12.33 -2.84 -16.28
C GLN A 58 -13.04 -1.68 -15.57
N ILE A 59 -12.83 -1.56 -14.25
CA ILE A 59 -13.54 -0.58 -13.44
C ILE A 59 -13.14 0.82 -13.91
N PRO A 60 -14.09 1.72 -14.22
CA PRO A 60 -13.76 3.07 -14.65
C PRO A 60 -12.91 3.80 -13.60
N PRO A 61 -11.92 4.62 -13.99
CA PRO A 61 -10.96 5.25 -13.06
C PRO A 61 -11.60 5.92 -11.84
N GLN A 62 -12.74 6.59 -12.01
CA GLN A 62 -13.47 7.27 -10.94
C GLN A 62 -14.01 6.34 -9.84
N TRP A 63 -14.23 5.06 -10.18
CA TRP A 63 -14.71 4.02 -9.28
C TRP A 63 -13.58 3.13 -8.73
N ARG A 64 -12.35 3.29 -9.23
CA ARG A 64 -11.19 2.58 -8.68
C ARG A 64 -10.86 3.14 -7.30
N THR A 65 -10.58 2.24 -6.36
CA THR A 65 -10.05 2.59 -5.04
C THR A 65 -8.81 1.76 -4.84
N ILE A 66 -7.67 2.43 -4.59
CA ILE A 66 -6.44 1.74 -4.26
C ILE A 66 -6.51 1.28 -2.81
N VAL A 67 -6.42 -0.04 -2.63
CA VAL A 67 -6.34 -0.68 -1.32
C VAL A 67 -4.92 -1.22 -1.16
N ILE A 68 -4.29 -0.87 -0.04
CA ILE A 68 -3.05 -1.50 0.40
C ILE A 68 -3.36 -2.55 1.47
N GLN A 69 -2.42 -3.48 1.64
CA GLN A 69 -2.40 -4.37 2.80
C GLN A 69 -1.27 -3.97 3.74
N GLY A 70 -1.52 -3.93 5.04
CA GLY A 70 -0.49 -3.61 6.03
C GLY A 70 -1.08 -3.09 7.34
N TYR A 71 -0.58 -1.95 7.82
CA TYR A 71 -0.98 -1.33 9.08
C TYR A 71 -0.91 0.20 8.97
N PHE A 72 -1.85 0.89 9.62
CA PHE A 72 -1.82 2.34 9.76
C PHE A 72 -2.18 2.71 11.19
N PHE A 73 -1.40 3.63 11.75
CA PHE A 73 -1.60 4.22 13.06
C PHE A 73 -1.43 5.74 12.99
N GLN A 74 -2.27 6.46 13.72
CA GLN A 74 -2.10 7.89 13.93
C GLN A 74 -2.50 8.27 15.35
N GLN A 75 -1.68 9.09 16.00
CA GLN A 75 -1.95 9.62 17.34
C GLN A 75 -1.53 11.08 17.44
N GLN A 76 -2.31 11.86 18.19
CA GLN A 76 -1.91 13.22 18.58
C GLN A 76 -1.15 13.13 19.90
N ILE A 77 0.07 13.65 19.93
CA ILE A 77 0.94 13.64 21.11
C ILE A 77 1.36 15.06 21.46
N HIS A 78 1.51 15.35 22.75
CA HIS A 78 2.09 16.60 23.21
C HIS A 78 3.62 16.44 23.26
N LEU A 79 4.33 17.30 22.53
CA LEU A 79 5.79 17.34 22.56
C LEU A 79 6.24 18.66 23.20
N GLU A 80 7.04 18.54 24.25
CA GLU A 80 7.57 19.69 24.98
C GLU A 80 8.28 20.67 24.02
N GLY A 81 7.98 21.97 24.16
CA GLY A 81 8.52 23.02 23.29
C GLY A 81 7.94 23.08 21.86
N LYS A 82 7.15 22.10 21.41
CA LYS A 82 6.49 22.11 20.09
C LYS A 82 4.96 22.06 20.14
N GLY A 83 4.38 21.81 21.31
CA GLY A 83 2.94 21.72 21.49
C GLY A 83 2.37 20.40 20.97
N MET A 84 1.12 20.41 20.52
CA MET A 84 0.45 19.21 20.02
C MET A 84 0.90 18.89 18.59
N ILE A 85 1.41 17.68 18.37
CA ILE A 85 1.82 17.18 17.05
C ILE A 85 1.06 15.89 16.69
N LYS A 86 1.00 15.57 15.39
CA LYS A 86 0.43 14.32 14.89
C LYS A 86 1.55 13.36 14.51
N LEU A 87 1.59 12.21 15.17
CA LEU A 87 2.45 11.09 14.82
C LEU A 87 1.65 10.12 13.96
N GLY A 88 2.20 9.69 12.83
CA GLY A 88 1.63 8.67 11.97
C GLY A 88 2.68 7.58 11.70
N CYS A 89 2.22 6.34 11.53
CA CYS A 89 3.04 5.23 11.05
C CYS A 89 2.23 4.43 10.04
N LEU A 90 2.82 4.20 8.87
CA LEU A 90 2.22 3.44 7.78
C LEU A 90 3.17 2.30 7.41
N SER A 91 2.70 1.06 7.51
CA SER A 91 3.37 -0.10 6.93
C SER A 91 2.54 -0.63 5.78
N ARG A 92 3.17 -0.87 4.62
CA ARG A 92 2.55 -1.47 3.44
C ARG A 92 3.33 -2.71 3.01
N ARG A 93 2.60 -3.80 2.75
CA ARG A 93 3.15 -5.07 2.30
C ARG A 93 3.06 -5.17 0.79
N GLN A 94 4.17 -5.51 0.14
CA GLN A 94 4.20 -5.74 -1.30
C GLN A 94 3.24 -6.88 -1.67
N CYS A 95 2.41 -6.65 -2.70
CA CYS A 95 1.43 -7.60 -3.20
C CYS A 95 1.93 -8.38 -4.43
N LYS A 96 3.02 -7.94 -5.06
CA LYS A 96 3.67 -8.75 -6.10
C LYS A 96 4.26 -10.00 -5.43
N ARG A 97 3.87 -11.16 -5.97
CA ARG A 97 4.46 -12.49 -5.68
C ARG A 97 4.24 -12.96 -4.24
N GLY A 98 2.97 -13.12 -3.88
CA GLY A 98 2.55 -14.03 -2.80
C GLY A 98 2.95 -15.46 -3.13
N GLY A 99 4.19 -15.83 -2.80
CA GLY A 99 4.70 -17.18 -3.00
C GLY A 99 3.78 -18.20 -2.35
N THR A 100 3.63 -19.37 -2.98
CA THR A 100 3.12 -20.54 -2.28
C THR A 100 3.95 -20.73 -1.01
N ARG A 101 3.32 -21.21 0.06
CA ARG A 101 3.84 -21.28 1.44
C ARG A 101 5.24 -21.93 1.58
N LEU A 102 5.78 -22.54 0.52
CA LEU A 102 7.10 -23.16 0.40
C LEU A 102 8.16 -22.27 -0.29
N ASN A 103 7.77 -21.26 -1.08
CA ASN A 103 8.66 -20.32 -1.80
C ASN A 103 8.58 -18.88 -1.27
N ALA A 104 7.92 -18.66 -0.12
CA ALA A 104 7.69 -17.35 0.47
C ALA A 104 8.95 -16.71 1.11
N ARG A 105 10.09 -17.42 1.09
CA ARG A 105 11.39 -16.95 1.57
C ARG A 105 12.39 -17.08 0.43
N GLY A 106 13.16 -16.02 0.21
CA GLY A 106 14.17 -15.97 -0.83
C GLY A 106 13.92 -14.84 -1.82
N ILE A 107 14.81 -14.81 -2.79
CA ILE A 107 14.83 -13.89 -3.92
C ILE A 107 14.46 -14.68 -5.17
N ASP A 108 13.63 -14.13 -6.05
CA ASP A 108 13.39 -14.73 -7.36
C ASP A 108 14.46 -14.34 -8.39
N ASP A 109 14.39 -14.94 -9.58
CA ASP A 109 15.35 -14.71 -10.67
C ASP A 109 15.39 -13.25 -11.16
N SER A 110 14.37 -12.45 -10.81
CA SER A 110 14.32 -11.02 -11.12
C SER A 110 14.80 -10.15 -9.96
N GLY A 111 15.31 -10.73 -8.87
CA GLY A 111 15.85 -9.99 -7.74
C GLY A 111 14.83 -9.58 -6.67
N TYR A 112 13.58 -10.05 -6.75
CA TYR A 112 12.54 -9.62 -5.81
C TYR A 112 12.41 -10.58 -4.63
N VAL A 113 12.30 -10.02 -3.43
CA VAL A 113 12.14 -10.79 -2.20
C VAL A 113 10.67 -11.05 -1.90
N GLY A 114 10.37 -12.26 -1.43
CA GLY A 114 9.03 -12.57 -0.93
C GLY A 114 8.70 -11.77 0.34
N ASN A 115 7.47 -11.24 0.43
CA ASN A 115 6.92 -10.55 1.61
C ASN A 115 7.65 -9.25 2.01
N PHE A 116 8.09 -8.43 1.05
CA PHE A 116 8.63 -7.11 1.35
C PHE A 116 7.61 -6.22 2.08
N ILE A 117 8.08 -5.45 3.08
CA ILE A 117 7.30 -4.46 3.81
C ILE A 117 8.08 -3.15 3.82
N GLU A 118 7.40 -2.06 3.46
CA GLU A 118 7.91 -0.70 3.63
C GLU A 118 7.14 -0.04 4.77
N THR A 119 7.86 0.57 5.71
CA THR A 119 7.31 1.29 6.86
C THR A 119 7.83 2.72 6.84
N GLU A 120 6.92 3.69 6.96
CA GLU A 120 7.20 5.12 7.06
C GLU A 120 6.43 5.80 8.19
#